data_AF-A0A7S2NZF2-F1
#
_entry.id   AF-A0A7S2NZF2-F1
#
_cell.length_a   1.000
_cell.length_b   1.000
_cell.length_c   1.000
_cell.angle_alpha   90.00
_cell.angle_beta   90.00
_cell.angle_gamma   90.00
#
_symmetry.space_group_name_H-M   'P 1'
#
loop_
_entity.id
_entity.type
_entity.pdbx_description
1 polymer ?
#
loop_
_entity_poly.entity_id
_entity_poly.type
_entity_poly.pdbx_seq_one_letter_code
_entity_poly.pdbx_strand_id
1 'polypeptide(L)'
;LGWLSSSASTMGSVRKSLLGALHSTIQDFVTNTARSDYETELFTAVIMKWKESVVVPFVRAALRHDMDAFVREDWDNQLNLAVSEAFCNLRITEEMFDIITDYPDSETAVIELRDALFRFHTGMHYFSKRLTVELRASLRKRLLHPGAQTSQILDVYIATIKVLRLIDPTDTLLDQVAR
;
A
#
# COMPACT_ATOMS: atom_id res chain seq x y z
N LEU A 1 2.51 -8.92 11.33
CA LEU A 1 2.66 -9.63 10.04
C LEU A 1 1.42 -10.49 9.84
N GLY A 2 0.34 -9.89 9.32
CA GLY A 2 -0.96 -10.56 9.17
C GLY A 2 -0.97 -11.69 8.12
N TRP A 3 -0.04 -11.65 7.16
CA TRP A 3 0.08 -12.65 6.10
C TRP A 3 0.72 -13.98 6.55
N LEU A 4 1.33 -14.03 7.75
CA LEU A 4 2.02 -15.23 8.27
C LEU A 4 1.20 -16.05 9.27
N SER A 5 -0.05 -15.68 9.57
CA SER A 5 -0.72 -16.18 10.78
C SER A 5 -1.24 -17.62 10.71
N SER A 6 -1.18 -18.31 9.55
CA SER A 6 -1.79 -19.64 9.40
C SER A 6 -0.84 -20.84 9.56
N SER A 7 0.49 -20.67 9.64
CA SER A 7 1.44 -21.80 9.63
C SER A 7 2.44 -21.82 10.80
N ALA A 8 2.25 -20.94 11.80
CA ALA A 8 3.29 -20.59 12.76
C ALA A 8 3.56 -21.63 13.87
N SER A 9 2.82 -22.73 14.01
CA SER A 9 2.96 -23.61 15.19
C SER A 9 4.15 -24.59 15.12
N THR A 10 4.81 -24.78 13.96
CA THR A 10 5.97 -25.69 13.82
C THR A 10 7.00 -25.26 12.76
N MET A 11 7.28 -23.96 12.62
CA MET A 11 8.28 -23.50 11.62
C MET A 11 9.71 -23.50 12.17
N GLY A 12 10.65 -24.11 11.44
CA GLY A 12 12.08 -24.04 11.73
C GLY A 12 12.65 -22.62 11.61
N SER A 13 13.66 -22.29 12.42
CA SER A 13 14.29 -20.96 12.52
C SER A 13 14.67 -20.35 11.16
N VAL A 14 15.24 -21.16 10.26
CA VAL A 14 15.66 -20.75 8.91
C VAL A 14 14.49 -20.25 8.06
N ARG A 15 13.34 -20.93 8.12
CA ARG A 15 12.15 -20.55 7.35
C ARG A 15 11.59 -19.20 7.81
N LYS A 16 11.59 -18.95 9.12
CA LYS A 16 11.18 -17.66 9.69
C LYS A 16 12.10 -16.52 9.26
N SER A 17 13.42 -16.75 9.29
CA SER A 17 14.40 -15.77 8.81
C SER A 17 14.25 -15.46 7.32
N LEU A 18 13.99 -16.47 6.49
CA LEU A 18 13.74 -16.29 5.06
C LEU A 18 12.50 -15.43 4.80
N LEU A 19 11.41 -15.69 5.52
CA LEU A 19 10.17 -14.91 5.42
C LEU A 19 10.37 -13.46 5.85
N GLY A 20 11.14 -13.23 6.92
CA GLY A 20 11.50 -11.89 7.37
C GLY A 20 12.36 -11.15 6.35
N ALA A 21 13.36 -11.82 5.76
CA ALA A 21 14.21 -11.24 4.73
C ALA A 21 13.42 -10.91 3.45
N LEU A 22 12.51 -11.80 3.04
CA LEU A 22 11.64 -11.58 1.90
C LEU A 22 10.73 -10.36 2.10
N HIS A 23 10.11 -10.24 3.27
CA HIS A 23 9.29 -9.09 3.63
C HIS A 23 10.09 -7.78 3.59
N SER A 24 11.27 -7.74 4.24
CA SER A 24 12.14 -6.57 4.20
C SER A 24 12.51 -6.20 2.77
N THR A 25 12.90 -7.19 1.95
CA THR A 25 13.28 -6.97 0.55
C THR A 25 12.14 -6.38 -0.27
N ILE A 26 10.91 -6.90 -0.10
CA ILE A 26 9.72 -6.36 -0.78
C ILE A 26 9.47 -4.91 -0.32
N GLN A 27 9.49 -4.67 1.00
CA GLN A 27 9.24 -3.34 1.55
C GLN A 27 10.27 -2.32 1.07
N ASP A 28 11.55 -2.67 1.10
CA ASP A 28 12.65 -1.82 0.66
C ASP A 28 12.57 -1.54 -0.85
N PHE A 29 12.28 -2.57 -1.67
CA PHE A 29 12.13 -2.41 -3.10
C PHE A 29 10.95 -1.49 -3.45
N VAL A 30 9.78 -1.73 -2.87
CA VAL A 30 8.58 -0.92 -3.08
C VAL A 30 8.84 0.53 -2.67
N THR A 31 9.42 0.74 -1.49
CA THR A 31 9.73 2.07 -0.96
C THR A 31 10.70 2.81 -1.86
N ASN A 32 11.82 2.18 -2.25
CA ASN A 32 12.83 2.85 -3.07
C ASN A 32 12.35 3.11 -4.51
N THR A 33 11.38 2.35 -5.00
CA THR A 33 10.86 2.48 -6.36
C THR A 33 9.75 3.54 -6.44
N ALA A 34 8.85 3.57 -5.47
CA ALA A 34 7.62 4.37 -5.54
C ALA A 34 7.67 5.71 -4.80
N ARG A 35 8.63 5.89 -3.88
CA ARG A 35 8.68 7.07 -3.01
C ARG A 35 8.74 8.36 -3.84
N SER A 36 7.83 9.28 -3.52
CA SER A 36 7.73 10.62 -4.10
C SER A 36 7.57 10.68 -5.64
N ASP A 37 7.20 9.59 -6.29
CA ASP A 37 6.76 9.57 -7.69
C ASP A 37 5.28 9.22 -7.72
N TYR A 38 4.43 10.15 -8.16
CA TYR A 38 2.98 10.02 -8.19
C TYR A 38 2.37 9.97 -9.60
N GLU A 39 3.17 10.27 -10.61
CA GLU A 39 2.73 10.44 -12.00
C GLU A 39 2.95 9.17 -12.82
N THR A 40 4.01 8.41 -12.50
CA THR A 40 4.37 7.17 -13.21
C THR A 40 3.51 6.00 -12.74
N GLU A 41 3.15 5.11 -13.67
CA GLU A 41 2.52 3.82 -13.36
C GLU A 41 3.58 2.85 -12.78
N LEU A 42 3.71 2.79 -11.46
CA LEU A 42 4.78 2.06 -10.78
C LEU A 42 4.29 0.73 -10.21
N PHE A 43 3.10 0.69 -9.63
CA PHE A 43 2.54 -0.52 -9.03
C PHE A 43 2.39 -1.63 -10.06
N THR A 44 1.66 -1.37 -11.15
CA THR A 44 1.38 -2.40 -12.16
C THR A 44 2.58 -2.65 -13.07
N ALA A 45 3.21 -1.59 -13.60
CA ALA A 45 4.23 -1.74 -14.63
C ALA A 45 5.61 -2.17 -14.09
N VAL A 46 5.94 -1.80 -12.85
CA VAL A 46 7.27 -2.02 -12.27
C VAL A 46 7.22 -3.02 -11.12
N ILE A 47 6.45 -2.73 -10.08
CA ILE A 47 6.49 -3.48 -8.81
C ILE A 47 5.90 -4.88 -9.00
N MET A 48 4.72 -5.01 -9.60
CA MET A 48 4.10 -6.30 -9.86
C MET A 48 4.93 -7.13 -10.86
N LYS A 49 5.49 -6.48 -11.88
CA LYS A 49 6.40 -7.13 -12.83
C LYS A 49 7.68 -7.63 -12.15
N TRP A 50 8.25 -6.87 -11.21
CA TRP A 50 9.39 -7.28 -10.41
C TRP A 50 9.05 -8.49 -9.52
N LYS A 51 7.88 -8.48 -8.86
CA LYS A 51 7.40 -9.64 -8.10
C LYS A 51 7.41 -10.91 -8.97
N GLU A 52 6.84 -10.84 -10.17
CA GLU A 52 6.74 -11.99 -11.07
C GLU A 52 8.09 -12.45 -11.64
N SER A 53 8.98 -11.52 -11.94
CA SER A 53 10.26 -11.84 -12.61
C SER A 53 11.40 -12.19 -11.66
N VAL A 54 11.33 -11.73 -10.41
CA VAL A 54 12.42 -11.88 -9.43
C VAL A 54 11.96 -12.69 -8.22
N VAL A 55 10.90 -12.23 -7.56
CA VAL A 55 10.49 -12.79 -6.25
C VAL A 55 9.89 -14.19 -6.40
N VAL A 56 8.95 -14.37 -7.33
CA VAL A 56 8.28 -15.66 -7.55
C VAL A 56 9.30 -16.75 -7.94
N PRO A 57 10.21 -16.56 -8.92
CA PRO A 57 11.25 -17.54 -9.22
C PRO A 57 12.18 -17.82 -8.05
N PHE A 58 12.55 -16.79 -7.28
CA PHE A 58 13.38 -16.96 -6.08
C PHE A 58 12.71 -17.85 -5.04
N VAL A 59 11.44 -17.59 -4.71
CA VAL A 59 10.68 -18.39 -3.75
C VAL A 59 10.51 -19.83 -4.25
N ARG A 60 10.21 -20.02 -5.55
CA ARG A 60 10.15 -21.36 -6.15
C ARG A 60 11.49 -22.11 -6.06
N ALA A 61 12.60 -21.42 -6.31
CA ALA A 61 13.93 -22.01 -6.19
C ALA A 61 14.30 -22.35 -4.73
N ALA A 62 13.88 -21.52 -3.77
CA ALA A 62 14.05 -21.79 -2.35
C ALA A 62 13.23 -22.99 -1.88
N LEU A 63 12.05 -23.21 -2.47
CA LEU A 63 11.15 -24.34 -2.21
C LEU A 63 11.44 -25.58 -3.04
N ARG A 64 12.54 -25.63 -3.83
CA ARG A 64 12.84 -26.70 -4.80
C ARG A 64 12.76 -28.15 -4.29
N HIS A 65 12.88 -28.35 -2.98
CA HIS A 65 12.80 -29.68 -2.36
C HIS A 65 11.36 -30.13 -2.08
N ASP A 66 10.38 -29.26 -2.28
CA ASP A 66 8.95 -29.49 -2.14
C ASP A 66 8.20 -28.80 -3.29
N MET A 67 8.15 -29.48 -4.44
CA MET A 67 7.68 -28.92 -5.72
C MET A 67 6.24 -28.40 -5.68
N ASP A 68 5.42 -28.91 -4.77
CA ASP A 68 4.02 -28.50 -4.61
C ASP A 68 3.79 -27.54 -3.43
N ALA A 69 4.81 -27.25 -2.60
CA ALA A 69 4.68 -26.32 -1.48
C ALA A 69 4.17 -24.94 -1.93
N PHE A 70 4.64 -24.47 -3.09
CA PHE A 70 4.24 -23.17 -3.62
C PHE A 70 2.72 -23.07 -3.82
N VAL A 71 2.12 -24.12 -4.38
CA VAL A 71 0.68 -24.18 -4.66
C VAL A 71 -0.11 -24.49 -3.39
N ARG A 72 0.33 -25.49 -2.62
CA ARG A 72 -0.38 -25.91 -1.39
C ARG A 72 -0.47 -24.80 -0.34
N GLU A 73 0.54 -23.95 -0.25
CA GLU A 73 0.57 -22.84 0.72
C GLU A 73 0.11 -21.50 0.12
N ASP A 74 -0.36 -21.48 -1.12
CA ASP A 74 -0.90 -20.28 -1.79
C ASP A 74 0.08 -19.09 -1.80
N TRP A 75 1.35 -19.37 -2.15
CA TRP A 75 2.41 -18.37 -2.14
C TRP A 75 2.16 -17.22 -3.11
N ASP A 76 1.47 -17.46 -4.23
CA ASP A 76 1.16 -16.38 -5.16
C ASP A 76 0.29 -15.31 -4.50
N ASN A 77 -0.78 -15.73 -3.83
CA ASN A 77 -1.64 -14.83 -3.07
C ASN A 77 -0.88 -14.14 -1.92
N GLN A 78 -0.07 -14.88 -1.16
CA GLN A 78 0.73 -14.28 -0.08
C GLN A 78 1.70 -13.21 -0.59
N LEU A 79 2.34 -13.43 -1.73
CA LEU A 79 3.25 -12.46 -2.35
C LEU A 79 2.48 -11.26 -2.91
N ASN A 80 1.33 -11.49 -3.57
CA ASN A 80 0.45 -10.41 -4.03
C ASN A 80 0.00 -9.54 -2.86
N LEU A 81 -0.37 -10.18 -1.75
CA LEU A 81 -0.79 -9.51 -0.51
C LEU A 81 0.36 -8.69 0.08
N ALA A 82 1.56 -9.26 0.21
CA ALA A 82 2.73 -8.58 0.77
C ALA A 82 3.16 -7.36 -0.05
N VAL A 83 3.16 -7.47 -1.39
CA VAL A 83 3.48 -6.36 -2.29
C VAL A 83 2.43 -5.26 -2.22
N SER A 84 1.15 -5.63 -2.25
CA SER A 84 0.03 -4.68 -2.15
C SER A 84 0.02 -3.97 -0.78
N GLU A 85 0.26 -4.72 0.31
CA GLU A 85 0.37 -4.17 1.67
C GLU A 85 1.51 -3.16 1.78
N ALA A 86 2.69 -3.47 1.25
CA ALA A 86 3.84 -2.57 1.25
C ALA A 86 3.54 -1.27 0.47
N PHE A 87 2.94 -1.37 -0.71
CA PHE A 87 2.60 -0.20 -1.53
C PHE A 87 1.53 0.69 -0.87
N CYS A 88 0.44 0.07 -0.41
CA CYS A 88 -0.61 0.78 0.31
C CYS A 88 -0.10 1.45 1.59
N ASN A 89 0.79 0.78 2.34
CA ASN A 89 1.40 1.35 3.54
C ASN A 89 2.17 2.63 3.25
N LEU A 90 3.05 2.62 2.24
CA LEU A 90 3.81 3.79 1.81
C LEU A 90 2.86 4.93 1.45
N ARG A 91 1.94 4.70 0.51
CA ARG A 91 1.03 5.73 0.00
C ARG A 91 0.12 6.30 1.08
N ILE A 92 -0.47 5.47 1.94
CA ILE A 92 -1.45 5.91 2.93
C ILE A 92 -0.79 6.56 4.15
N THR A 93 0.34 6.04 4.60
CA THR A 93 0.92 6.43 5.88
C THR A 93 1.94 7.54 5.74
N GLU A 94 2.70 7.52 4.65
CA GLU A 94 3.81 8.46 4.47
C GLU A 94 3.45 9.59 3.51
N GLU A 95 2.65 9.32 2.47
CA GLU A 95 2.58 10.21 1.29
C GLU A 95 1.18 10.74 0.94
N MET A 96 0.13 10.30 1.64
CA MET A 96 -1.25 10.61 1.25
C MET A 96 -1.52 12.12 1.17
N PHE A 97 -0.99 12.90 2.11
CA PHE A 97 -1.16 14.34 2.07
C PHE A 97 -0.54 14.95 0.81
N ASP A 98 0.67 14.51 0.45
CA ASP A 98 1.39 15.00 -0.72
C ASP A 98 0.66 14.61 -2.02
N ILE A 99 0.18 13.35 -2.09
CA ILE A 99 -0.66 12.87 -3.18
C ILE A 99 -1.92 13.73 -3.32
N ILE A 100 -2.59 14.09 -2.22
CA ILE A 100 -3.77 14.95 -2.26
C ILE A 100 -3.43 16.37 -2.72
N THR A 101 -2.33 16.95 -2.25
CA THR A 101 -1.95 18.32 -2.63
C THR A 101 -1.49 18.43 -4.08
N ASP A 102 -0.93 17.35 -4.63
CA ASP A 102 -0.44 17.29 -6.02
C ASP A 102 -1.53 16.88 -7.03
N TYR A 103 -2.76 16.63 -6.57
CA TYR A 103 -3.88 16.32 -7.45
C TYR A 103 -4.29 17.57 -8.27
N PRO A 104 -4.44 17.49 -9.62
CA PRO A 104 -4.70 16.30 -10.42
C PRO A 104 -3.48 15.57 -11.00
N ASP A 105 -2.27 16.11 -10.87
CA ASP A 105 -1.06 15.50 -11.48
C ASP A 105 -0.77 14.12 -10.85
N SER A 106 -1.09 13.94 -9.58
CA SER A 106 -0.97 12.68 -8.83
C SER A 106 -2.04 11.60 -9.13
N GLU A 107 -2.95 11.81 -10.10
CA GLU A 107 -4.09 10.92 -10.36
C GLU A 107 -3.67 9.47 -10.61
N THR A 108 -2.54 9.24 -11.30
CA THR A 108 -1.99 7.89 -11.55
C THR A 108 -1.77 7.13 -10.24
N ALA A 109 -1.09 7.72 -9.26
CA ALA A 109 -0.86 7.07 -7.96
C ALA A 109 -2.15 6.80 -7.18
N VAL A 110 -3.17 7.63 -7.32
CA VAL A 110 -4.48 7.42 -6.69
C VAL A 110 -5.18 6.20 -7.29
N ILE A 111 -5.14 6.06 -8.61
CA ILE A 111 -5.69 4.91 -9.34
C ILE A 111 -4.94 3.62 -8.96
N GLU A 112 -3.61 3.66 -8.93
CA GLU A 112 -2.81 2.50 -8.54
C GLU A 112 -3.05 2.09 -7.08
N LEU A 113 -3.23 3.07 -6.17
CA LEU A 113 -3.58 2.80 -4.78
C LEU A 113 -4.94 2.11 -4.65
N ARG A 114 -5.95 2.58 -5.39
CA ARG A 114 -7.26 1.90 -5.46
C ARG A 114 -7.10 0.44 -5.89
N ASP A 115 -6.35 0.20 -6.96
CA ASP A 115 -6.18 -1.14 -7.52
C ASP A 115 -5.41 -2.05 -6.56
N ALA A 116 -4.41 -1.53 -5.86
CA ALA A 116 -3.67 -2.24 -4.80
C ALA A 116 -4.58 -2.57 -3.60
N LEU A 117 -5.45 -1.63 -3.17
CA LEU A 117 -6.42 -1.85 -2.09
C LEU A 117 -7.47 -2.89 -2.46
N PHE A 118 -7.95 -2.90 -3.71
CA PHE A 118 -8.92 -3.89 -4.18
C PHE A 118 -8.36 -5.33 -4.12
N ARG A 119 -7.07 -5.50 -4.43
CA ARG A 119 -6.36 -6.78 -4.30
C ARG A 119 -6.19 -7.19 -2.83
N PHE A 120 -6.18 -6.24 -1.90
CA PHE A 120 -6.07 -6.45 -0.45
C PHE A 120 -7.46 -6.51 0.21
N HIS A 121 -8.27 -7.49 -0.18
CA HIS A 121 -9.69 -7.65 0.19
C HIS A 121 -10.02 -7.50 1.68
N THR A 122 -9.12 -7.94 2.59
CA THR A 122 -9.34 -7.87 4.04
C THR A 122 -8.90 -6.57 4.68
N GLY A 123 -8.26 -5.66 3.95
CA GLY A 123 -7.66 -4.50 4.59
C GLY A 123 -8.07 -3.15 4.08
N MET A 124 -9.10 -3.04 3.25
CA MET A 124 -9.79 -1.76 3.07
C MET A 124 -10.11 -1.15 4.45
N HIS A 125 -10.75 -1.90 5.35
CA HIS A 125 -11.07 -1.42 6.72
C HIS A 125 -9.84 -1.03 7.55
N TYR A 126 -8.75 -1.82 7.45
CA TYR A 126 -7.50 -1.52 8.15
C TYR A 126 -6.87 -0.22 7.63
N PHE A 127 -6.84 -0.07 6.31
CA PHE A 127 -6.28 1.08 5.64
C PHE A 127 -7.15 2.33 5.79
N SER A 128 -8.48 2.23 5.78
CA SER A 128 -9.37 3.37 6.03
C SER A 128 -9.15 3.98 7.41
N LYS A 129 -8.98 3.14 8.44
CA LYS A 129 -8.65 3.61 9.79
C LYS A 129 -7.29 4.30 9.84
N ARG A 130 -6.26 3.71 9.23
CA ARG A 130 -4.92 4.31 9.17
C ARG A 130 -4.93 5.62 8.41
N LEU A 131 -5.55 5.65 7.23
CA LEU A 131 -5.73 6.84 6.42
C LEU A 131 -6.36 7.97 7.23
N THR A 132 -7.44 7.67 7.94
CA THR A 132 -8.15 8.66 8.76
C THR A 132 -7.23 9.26 9.83
N VAL A 133 -6.45 8.43 10.52
CA VAL A 133 -5.51 8.89 11.56
C VAL A 133 -4.40 9.75 10.96
N GLU A 134 -3.72 9.25 9.93
CA GLU A 134 -2.53 9.90 9.35
C GLU A 134 -2.88 11.17 8.57
N LEU A 135 -3.98 11.15 7.82
CA LEU A 135 -4.44 12.32 7.07
C LEU A 135 -4.89 13.44 8.02
N ARG A 136 -5.60 13.11 9.11
CA ARG A 136 -5.97 14.11 10.14
C ARG A 136 -4.75 14.71 10.83
N ALA A 137 -3.76 13.88 11.16
CA ALA A 137 -2.51 14.35 11.73
C ALA A 137 -1.78 15.29 10.76
N SER A 138 -1.71 14.93 9.48
CA SER A 138 -1.08 15.72 8.43
C SER A 138 -1.79 17.04 8.16
N LEU A 139 -3.12 17.03 8.05
CA LEU A 139 -3.93 18.24 7.88
C LEU A 139 -3.72 19.21 9.05
N ARG A 140 -3.76 18.72 10.30
CA ARG A 140 -3.52 19.56 11.49
C ARG A 140 -2.14 20.20 11.49
N LYS A 141 -1.11 19.42 11.12
CA LYS A 141 0.28 19.86 11.15
C LYS A 141 0.63 20.80 9.99
N ARG A 142 0.15 20.51 8.79
CA ARG A 142 0.64 21.09 7.53
C ARG A 142 -0.30 22.13 6.92
N LEU A 143 -1.59 22.11 7.28
CA LEU A 143 -2.61 22.97 6.68
C LEU A 143 -3.38 23.81 7.70
N LEU A 144 -3.62 23.31 8.92
CA LEU A 144 -4.44 23.98 9.93
C LEU A 144 -3.60 24.78 10.94
N HIS A 145 -2.59 25.50 10.46
CA HIS A 145 -1.79 26.41 11.29
C HIS A 145 -2.28 27.87 11.15
N PRO A 146 -2.12 28.70 12.20
CA PRO A 146 -2.37 30.15 12.10
C PRO A 146 -1.45 30.74 11.03
N GLY A 147 -2.00 31.10 9.87
CA GLY A 147 -1.25 31.61 8.73
C GLY A 147 -1.52 30.89 7.40
N ALA A 148 -2.21 29.75 7.43
CA ALA A 148 -2.70 29.13 6.20
C ALA A 148 -3.81 29.98 5.57
N GLN A 149 -3.77 30.15 4.25
CA GLN A 149 -4.80 30.90 3.53
C GLN A 149 -6.08 30.07 3.45
N THR A 150 -7.24 30.73 3.57
CA THR A 150 -8.54 30.05 3.44
C THR A 150 -8.73 29.43 2.06
N SER A 151 -8.22 30.05 1.00
CA SER A 151 -8.18 29.49 -0.36
C SER A 151 -7.44 28.15 -0.39
N GLN A 152 -6.21 28.11 0.14
CA GLN A 152 -5.41 26.88 0.20
C GLN A 152 -6.12 25.75 0.97
N ILE A 153 -6.78 26.08 2.08
CA ILE A 153 -7.57 25.10 2.84
C ILE A 153 -8.70 24.52 1.99
N LEU A 154 -9.41 25.38 1.25
CA LEU A 154 -10.50 24.95 0.37
C LEU A 154 -9.99 24.11 -0.80
N ASP A 155 -8.86 24.48 -1.40
CA ASP A 155 -8.27 23.75 -2.51
C ASP A 155 -7.90 22.31 -2.09
N VAL A 156 -7.21 22.16 -0.95
CA VAL A 156 -6.87 20.84 -0.39
C VAL A 156 -8.12 20.06 0.01
N TYR A 157 -9.15 20.71 0.54
CA TYR A 157 -10.41 20.04 0.87
C TYR A 157 -11.12 19.48 -0.37
N ILE A 158 -11.19 20.27 -1.44
CA ILE A 158 -11.76 19.84 -2.73
C ILE A 158 -10.94 18.68 -3.31
N ALA A 159 -9.61 18.77 -3.29
CA ALA A 159 -8.73 17.70 -3.74
C ALA A 159 -8.90 16.43 -2.91
N THR A 160 -9.02 16.55 -1.58
CA THR A 160 -9.28 15.43 -0.67
C THR A 160 -10.55 14.68 -1.06
N ILE A 161 -11.66 15.39 -1.30
CA ILE A 161 -12.92 14.77 -1.72
C ILE A 161 -12.75 14.01 -3.04
N LYS A 162 -12.07 14.62 -4.02
CA LYS A 162 -11.85 13.99 -5.33
C LYS A 162 -11.00 12.73 -5.22
N VAL A 163 -9.88 12.80 -4.51
CA VAL A 163 -8.97 11.66 -4.30
C VAL A 163 -9.66 10.53 -3.54
N LEU A 164 -10.36 10.81 -2.45
CA LEU A 164 -11.04 9.78 -1.67
C LEU A 164 -12.15 9.08 -2.46
N ARG A 165 -12.86 9.80 -3.35
CA ARG A 165 -13.86 9.21 -4.25
C ARG A 165 -13.26 8.36 -5.36
N LEU A 166 -12.07 8.71 -5.83
CA LEU A 166 -11.33 7.88 -6.78
C LEU A 166 -10.88 6.56 -6.11
N ILE A 167 -10.49 6.61 -4.84
CA ILE A 167 -10.10 5.44 -4.05
C ILE A 167 -11.32 4.57 -3.70
N ASP A 168 -12.40 5.18 -3.23
CA ASP A 168 -13.63 4.50 -2.83
C ASP A 168 -14.87 5.23 -3.39
N PRO A 169 -15.44 4.74 -4.52
CA PRO A 169 -16.64 5.32 -5.11
C PRO A 169 -17.90 5.18 -4.26
N THR A 170 -17.89 4.39 -3.17
CA THR A 170 -19.07 4.19 -2.31
C THR A 170 -19.25 5.29 -1.26
N ASP A 171 -18.34 6.28 -1.21
CA ASP A 171 -18.26 7.35 -0.21
C ASP A 171 -18.06 6.86 1.25
N THR A 172 -17.88 5.55 1.50
CA THR A 172 -17.67 5.00 2.85
C THR A 172 -16.39 5.54 3.48
N LEU A 173 -15.30 5.63 2.71
CA LEU A 173 -14.03 6.17 3.15
C LEU A 173 -14.11 7.67 3.47
N LEU A 174 -14.80 8.42 2.62
CA LEU A 174 -15.00 9.86 2.79
C LEU A 174 -15.79 10.13 4.08
N ASP A 175 -16.86 9.38 4.32
CA ASP A 175 -17.66 9.47 5.55
C ASP A 175 -16.84 9.18 6.81
N GLN A 176 -15.89 8.24 6.75
CA GLN A 176 -15.01 7.95 7.88
C GLN A 176 -14.03 9.09 8.15
N VAL A 177 -13.46 9.70 7.11
CA VAL A 177 -12.51 10.81 7.21
C VAL A 177 -13.19 12.13 7.60
N ALA A 178 -14.48 12.32 7.28
CA ALA A 178 -15.23 13.52 7.61
C ALA A 178 -15.74 13.57 9.07
N ARG A 179 -15.78 12.43 9.78
CA ARG A 179 -16.31 12.31 11.17
C ARG A 179 -15.28 12.60 12.27
#